data_AF-A0A8H7IHM7-F1
#
_entry.id   AF-A0A8H7IHM7-F1
#
_cell.length_a   1.000
_cell.length_b   1.000
_cell.length_c   1.000
_cell.angle_alpha   90.00
_cell.angle_beta   90.00
_cell.angle_gamma   90.00
#
_symmetry.space_group_name_H-M   'P 1'
#
loop_
_entity.id
_entity.type
_entity.pdbx_description
1 polymer ?
#
loop_
_entity_poly.entity_id
_entity_poly.type
_entity_poly.pdbx_seq_one_letter_code
_entity_poly.pdbx_strand_id
1 'polypeptide(L)'
;MSHTTAGFGTRAIHVGSEANAETGAVIAPISLSTTYKQDGVGKHKGYEYSRSGNPNRDQLERLLASIEAGGGDAVAFASGSATTATVLQALGPNAHVVSVNDVYGGTFRYMTRVAKENQGLETTFVDLENSSDEQITASFRDNTKLIWIESPTNPTLRLIDIRRIVRLAHAHPSNPLVLVDNTFLSPFYSSPLLLGADAVVHSLTKYINGHSDVVMGALIVPSASTHPRAAAFAERTRFLQNATGAVPSPHDCWLAHRGTKTLHLRMQAHGRNALKVAAYLQAIAGPESAVESVTYPGLATHPRHELAVRQLSPHAKKFIDTLSSKETATGVPFGGMISFRIRGGLDTAESFLVNSQYFTLAESLGGVESLGEVPAIMTHGSIPEAERAALGISSNLIRLSVGVEDADDLIADIHQALKAAVPGLAVPEPLAIKTPEASRSVNDTPEGSVPATPADALPAQPLSKPLKLEEMSQISY
;
A
#
# COMPACT_ATOMS: atom_id res chain seq x y z
N MET A 1 -15.26 -11.97 18.36
CA MET A 1 -14.04 -11.84 19.18
C MET A 1 -13.95 -10.40 19.64
N SER A 2 -13.64 -10.18 20.92
CA SER A 2 -13.49 -8.86 21.54
C SER A 2 -12.54 -7.98 20.74
N HIS A 3 -12.76 -6.66 20.72
CA HIS A 3 -11.81 -5.66 20.25
C HIS A 3 -10.41 -6.03 20.74
N THR A 4 -9.58 -6.60 19.86
CA THR A 4 -8.28 -7.10 20.28
C THR A 4 -7.41 -5.88 20.57
N THR A 5 -7.05 -5.69 21.84
CA THR A 5 -6.05 -4.72 22.33
C THR A 5 -4.63 -5.01 21.81
N ALA A 6 -4.47 -6.07 21.00
CA ALA A 6 -3.22 -6.51 20.41
C ALA A 6 -2.63 -5.47 19.45
N GLY A 7 -1.30 -5.46 19.34
CA GLY A 7 -0.56 -4.57 18.41
C GLY A 7 -0.79 -4.92 16.94
N PHE A 8 -0.47 -3.96 16.06
CA PHE A 8 -0.69 -4.09 14.61
C PHE A 8 -0.08 -5.36 14.00
N GLY A 9 1.21 -5.65 14.28
CA GLY A 9 1.87 -6.86 13.77
C GLY A 9 1.21 -8.16 14.26
N THR A 10 0.78 -8.21 15.52
CA THR A 10 0.05 -9.36 16.07
C THR A 10 -1.28 -9.57 15.34
N ARG A 11 -2.05 -8.50 15.11
CA ARG A 11 -3.31 -8.59 14.36
C ARG A 11 -3.06 -9.02 12.91
N ALA A 12 -2.04 -8.46 12.26
CA ALA A 12 -1.63 -8.81 10.90
C ALA A 12 -1.28 -10.30 10.73
N ILE A 13 -0.76 -10.94 11.79
CA ILE A 13 -0.40 -12.36 11.79
C ILE A 13 -1.61 -13.26 12.09
N HIS A 14 -2.39 -12.93 13.12
CA HIS A 14 -3.36 -13.87 13.71
C HIS A 14 -4.80 -13.69 13.24
N VAL A 15 -5.24 -12.47 12.91
CA VAL A 15 -6.64 -12.25 12.53
C VAL A 15 -6.91 -12.87 11.15
N GLY A 16 -7.97 -13.66 11.04
CA GLY A 16 -8.25 -14.41 9.82
C GLY A 16 -7.33 -15.62 9.58
N SER A 17 -6.38 -15.89 10.49
CA SER A 17 -5.46 -17.03 10.42
C SER A 17 -5.78 -18.06 11.50
N GLU A 18 -7.04 -18.19 11.92
CA GLU A 18 -7.43 -19.22 12.89
C GLU A 18 -7.13 -20.62 12.32
N ALA A 19 -6.65 -21.52 13.18
CA ALA A 19 -6.32 -22.88 12.76
C ALA A 19 -7.57 -23.55 12.17
N ASN A 20 -7.39 -24.27 11.05
CA ASN A 20 -8.48 -24.98 10.40
C ASN A 20 -9.10 -26.01 11.36
N ALA A 21 -10.41 -25.93 11.58
CA ALA A 21 -11.09 -26.75 12.60
C ALA A 21 -11.08 -28.26 12.30
N GLU A 22 -10.97 -28.66 11.02
CA GLU A 22 -11.01 -30.06 10.60
C GLU A 22 -9.61 -30.71 10.64
N THR A 23 -8.59 -29.98 10.19
CA THR A 23 -7.23 -30.51 9.98
C THR A 23 -6.21 -30.02 11.00
N GLY A 24 -6.53 -28.95 11.75
CA GLY A 24 -5.57 -28.28 12.63
C GLY A 24 -4.52 -27.43 11.91
N ALA A 25 -4.63 -27.25 10.59
CA ALA A 25 -3.66 -26.46 9.82
C ALA A 25 -3.57 -25.01 10.32
N VAL A 26 -2.35 -24.58 10.70
CA VAL A 26 -2.08 -23.23 11.25
C VAL A 26 -2.26 -22.14 10.19
N ILE A 27 -1.90 -22.44 8.94
CA ILE A 27 -2.23 -21.60 7.79
C ILE A 27 -3.43 -22.22 7.12
N ALA A 28 -4.49 -21.43 6.93
CA ALA A 28 -5.72 -21.90 6.32
C ALA A 28 -5.46 -22.46 4.90
N PRO A 29 -6.14 -23.55 4.51
CA PRO A 29 -6.07 -24.08 3.15
C PRO A 29 -6.66 -23.09 2.15
N ILE A 30 -6.29 -23.26 0.88
CA ILE A 30 -6.87 -22.51 -0.24
C ILE A 30 -8.15 -23.23 -0.69
N SER A 31 -9.31 -22.64 -0.42
CA SER A 31 -10.61 -23.14 -0.83
C SER A 31 -10.96 -22.64 -2.23
N LEU A 32 -10.58 -23.43 -3.25
CA LEU A 32 -10.87 -23.14 -4.65
C LEU A 32 -12.27 -23.60 -5.11
N SER A 33 -13.03 -24.28 -4.24
CA SER A 33 -14.35 -24.79 -4.58
C SER A 33 -15.29 -23.64 -4.96
N THR A 34 -15.97 -23.80 -6.10
CA THR A 34 -16.92 -22.79 -6.58
C THR A 34 -18.26 -22.86 -5.85
N THR A 35 -18.65 -24.04 -5.39
CA THR A 35 -19.91 -24.30 -4.68
C THR A 35 -19.67 -25.17 -3.46
N TYR A 36 -20.62 -25.15 -2.52
CA TYR A 36 -20.53 -25.82 -1.23
C TYR A 36 -21.79 -26.66 -1.00
N LYS A 37 -21.61 -27.86 -0.42
CA LYS A 37 -22.72 -28.75 -0.07
C LYS A 37 -23.68 -28.04 0.89
N GLN A 38 -24.97 -28.11 0.59
CA GLN A 38 -26.06 -27.73 1.50
C GLN A 38 -26.66 -29.00 2.14
N ASP A 39 -27.06 -28.92 3.41
CA ASP A 39 -27.69 -30.02 4.14
C ASP A 39 -29.22 -30.10 3.86
N GLY A 40 -29.72 -29.19 3.03
CA GLY A 40 -31.10 -29.09 2.54
C GLY A 40 -31.27 -27.79 1.76
N VAL A 41 -32.43 -27.59 1.12
CA VAL A 41 -32.72 -26.36 0.36
C VAL A 41 -32.58 -25.13 1.27
N GLY A 42 -31.63 -24.25 0.96
CA GLY A 42 -31.35 -23.04 1.74
C GLY A 42 -30.64 -23.29 3.07
N LYS A 43 -30.16 -24.51 3.34
CA LYS A 43 -29.46 -24.87 4.59
C LYS A 43 -27.97 -25.08 4.34
N HIS A 44 -27.22 -23.98 4.27
CA HIS A 44 -25.77 -23.97 4.05
C HIS A 44 -24.96 -23.76 5.35
N LYS A 45 -23.70 -24.18 5.37
CA LYS A 45 -22.78 -24.07 6.53
C LYS A 45 -22.02 -22.74 6.60
N GLY A 46 -22.55 -21.69 5.98
CA GLY A 46 -21.97 -20.35 5.90
C GLY A 46 -21.60 -19.92 4.48
N TYR A 47 -21.29 -20.89 3.61
CA TYR A 47 -20.97 -20.65 2.19
C TYR A 47 -21.91 -21.42 1.28
N GLU A 48 -22.31 -20.80 0.16
CA GLU A 48 -23.14 -21.39 -0.89
C GLU A 48 -22.44 -21.40 -2.26
N TYR A 49 -21.84 -20.27 -2.63
CA TYR A 49 -21.20 -20.03 -3.92
C TYR A 49 -20.07 -19.01 -3.77
N SER A 50 -18.90 -19.31 -4.34
CA SER A 50 -17.64 -18.60 -4.07
C SER A 50 -17.65 -17.11 -4.45
N ARG A 51 -18.48 -16.71 -5.43
CA ARG A 51 -18.68 -15.30 -5.79
C ARG A 51 -19.39 -14.54 -4.65
N SER A 52 -20.43 -15.14 -4.05
CA SER A 52 -21.15 -14.57 -2.91
C SER A 52 -20.26 -14.49 -1.66
N GLY A 53 -19.48 -15.53 -1.39
CA GLY A 53 -18.58 -15.63 -0.24
C GLY A 53 -17.71 -16.88 -0.30
N ASN A 54 -16.49 -16.80 0.20
CA ASN A 54 -15.59 -17.95 0.32
C ASN A 54 -14.62 -17.79 1.51
N PRO A 55 -14.13 -18.89 2.10
CA PRO A 55 -13.30 -18.85 3.30
C PRO A 55 -12.07 -17.93 3.21
N ASN A 56 -11.32 -17.96 2.10
CA ASN A 56 -10.08 -17.17 1.99
C ASN A 56 -10.36 -15.67 1.87
N ARG A 57 -11.41 -15.28 1.14
CA ARG A 57 -11.81 -13.87 1.04
C ARG A 57 -12.33 -13.36 2.38
N ASP A 58 -13.14 -14.13 3.08
CA ASP A 58 -13.66 -13.74 4.41
C ASP A 58 -12.54 -13.59 5.45
N GLN A 59 -11.54 -14.48 5.41
CA GLN A 59 -10.34 -14.37 6.25
C GLN A 59 -9.55 -13.09 5.97
N LEU A 60 -9.35 -12.76 4.69
CA LEU A 60 -8.69 -11.53 4.28
C LEU A 60 -9.51 -10.29 4.68
N GLU A 61 -10.81 -10.26 4.42
CA GLU A 61 -11.70 -9.13 4.77
C GLU A 61 -11.67 -8.88 6.29
N ARG A 62 -11.75 -9.93 7.12
CA ARG A 62 -11.59 -9.80 8.58
C ARG A 62 -10.21 -9.25 8.98
N LEU A 63 -9.14 -9.68 8.32
CA LEU A 63 -7.80 -9.14 8.57
C LEU A 63 -7.72 -7.66 8.23
N LEU A 64 -8.18 -7.26 7.04
CA LEU A 64 -8.12 -5.88 6.55
C LEU A 64 -8.88 -4.93 7.48
N ALA A 65 -10.11 -5.30 7.86
CA ALA A 65 -10.90 -4.54 8.82
C ALA A 65 -10.21 -4.37 10.19
N SER A 66 -9.38 -5.35 10.59
CA SER A 66 -8.68 -5.33 11.87
C SER A 66 -7.38 -4.51 11.87
N ILE A 67 -6.64 -4.48 10.75
CA ILE A 67 -5.38 -3.74 10.66
C ILE A 67 -5.62 -2.25 10.39
N GLU A 68 -6.70 -1.88 9.71
CA GLU A 68 -7.15 -0.50 9.61
C GLU A 68 -7.72 -0.05 10.96
N ALA A 69 -6.99 0.80 11.69
CA ALA A 69 -7.45 1.22 13.01
C ALA A 69 -8.76 2.00 12.90
N GLY A 70 -9.79 1.55 13.64
CA GLY A 70 -11.15 2.06 13.53
C GLY A 70 -12.05 1.29 12.54
N GLY A 71 -11.49 0.34 11.79
CA GLY A 71 -12.22 -0.54 10.89
C GLY A 71 -13.11 -1.56 11.61
N GLY A 72 -14.20 -1.94 10.96
CA GLY A 72 -15.15 -2.92 11.45
C GLY A 72 -15.71 -3.86 10.36
N ASP A 73 -15.69 -3.44 9.10
CA ASP A 73 -16.00 -4.32 7.96
C ASP A 73 -15.09 -4.00 6.76
N ALA A 74 -14.87 -4.99 5.90
CA ALA A 74 -14.14 -4.85 4.66
C ALA A 74 -14.77 -5.65 3.52
N VAL A 75 -14.63 -5.16 2.29
CA VAL A 75 -15.09 -5.81 1.06
C VAL A 75 -13.93 -5.85 0.08
N ALA A 76 -13.50 -7.04 -0.35
CA ALA A 76 -12.35 -7.23 -1.23
C ALA A 76 -12.76 -7.38 -2.71
N PHE A 77 -11.98 -6.85 -3.65
CA PHE A 77 -12.29 -6.78 -5.07
C PHE A 77 -11.13 -7.25 -5.93
N ALA A 78 -11.42 -7.66 -7.17
CA ALA A 78 -10.42 -8.17 -8.12
C ALA A 78 -9.27 -7.19 -8.45
N SER A 79 -9.42 -5.89 -8.17
CA SER A 79 -8.37 -4.88 -8.33
C SER A 79 -8.74 -3.59 -7.59
N GLY A 80 -7.79 -2.67 -7.40
CA GLY A 80 -8.09 -1.32 -6.95
C GLY A 80 -9.10 -0.61 -7.87
N SER A 81 -8.98 -0.80 -9.19
CA SER A 81 -9.95 -0.23 -10.16
C SER A 81 -11.35 -0.83 -10.04
N ALA A 82 -11.46 -2.14 -9.73
CA ALA A 82 -12.74 -2.78 -9.45
C ALA A 82 -13.37 -2.23 -8.15
N THR A 83 -12.56 -1.95 -7.13
CA THR A 83 -13.01 -1.24 -5.92
C THR A 83 -13.57 0.14 -6.29
N THR A 84 -12.79 0.97 -6.99
CA THR A 84 -13.22 2.31 -7.43
C THR A 84 -14.52 2.25 -8.22
N ALA A 85 -14.62 1.31 -9.17
CA ALA A 85 -15.81 1.13 -9.98
C ALA A 85 -17.04 0.82 -9.15
N THR A 86 -16.93 -0.13 -8.23
CA THR A 86 -18.04 -0.59 -7.38
C THR A 86 -18.45 0.48 -6.36
N VAL A 87 -17.47 1.16 -5.74
CA VAL A 87 -17.71 2.28 -4.80
C VAL A 87 -18.49 3.40 -5.47
N LEU A 88 -18.12 3.79 -6.69
CA LEU A 88 -18.82 4.84 -7.42
C LEU A 88 -20.22 4.39 -7.88
N GLN A 89 -20.36 3.13 -8.34
CA GLN A 89 -21.67 2.54 -8.65
C GLN A 89 -22.60 2.49 -7.43
N ALA A 90 -22.04 2.28 -6.23
CA ALA A 90 -22.79 2.28 -4.98
C ALA A 90 -23.33 3.67 -4.59
N LEU A 91 -22.97 4.76 -5.27
CA LEU A 91 -23.59 6.07 -5.07
C LEU A 91 -24.97 6.15 -5.76
N GLY A 92 -25.15 5.41 -6.86
CA GLY A 92 -26.35 5.46 -7.69
C GLY A 92 -26.29 6.52 -8.80
N PRO A 93 -27.34 6.61 -9.62
CA PRO A 93 -27.36 7.47 -10.80
C PRO A 93 -27.36 8.96 -10.42
N ASN A 94 -26.76 9.78 -11.28
CA ASN A 94 -26.73 11.25 -11.18
C ASN A 94 -26.14 11.79 -9.86
N ALA A 95 -25.28 11.00 -9.21
CA ALA A 95 -24.56 11.43 -8.03
C ALA A 95 -23.48 12.47 -8.41
N HIS A 96 -23.22 13.40 -7.49
CA HIS A 96 -22.08 14.31 -7.61
C HIS A 96 -20.97 13.89 -6.63
N VAL A 97 -19.72 13.97 -7.09
CA VAL A 97 -18.51 13.65 -6.34
C VAL A 97 -17.58 14.87 -6.34
N VAL A 98 -16.97 15.16 -5.19
CA VAL A 98 -15.82 16.06 -5.13
C VAL A 98 -14.56 15.22 -4.99
N SER A 99 -13.58 15.38 -5.87
CA SER A 99 -12.31 14.65 -5.82
C SER A 99 -11.15 15.61 -5.61
N VAL A 100 -10.09 15.16 -4.93
CA VAL A 100 -8.78 15.81 -5.05
C VAL A 100 -8.40 15.90 -6.54
N ASN A 101 -7.81 17.02 -6.94
CA ASN A 101 -7.43 17.30 -8.33
C ASN A 101 -6.23 16.49 -8.82
N ASP A 102 -5.34 16.09 -7.91
CA ASP A 102 -4.23 15.17 -8.17
C ASP A 102 -4.58 13.78 -7.61
N VAL A 103 -5.21 12.95 -8.43
CA VAL A 103 -5.64 11.59 -8.11
C VAL A 103 -5.03 10.64 -9.12
N TYR A 104 -4.81 9.38 -8.75
CA TYR A 104 -4.35 8.35 -9.68
C TYR A 104 -5.11 8.41 -11.03
N GLY A 105 -4.35 8.43 -12.14
CA GLY A 105 -4.90 8.58 -13.50
C GLY A 105 -5.99 7.55 -13.85
N GLY A 106 -5.96 6.34 -13.28
CA GLY A 106 -7.04 5.37 -13.46
C GLY A 106 -8.36 5.77 -12.80
N THR A 107 -8.31 6.41 -11.63
CA THR A 107 -9.48 6.95 -10.92
C THR A 107 -10.08 8.11 -11.70
N PHE A 108 -9.24 9.07 -12.15
CA PHE A 108 -9.67 10.17 -13.01
C PHE A 108 -10.36 9.66 -14.28
N ARG A 109 -9.73 8.70 -14.98
CA ARG A 109 -10.28 8.10 -16.21
C ARG A 109 -11.62 7.43 -15.97
N TYR A 110 -11.78 6.68 -14.88
CA TYR A 110 -13.06 6.02 -14.59
C TYR A 110 -14.16 7.05 -14.29
N MET A 111 -13.89 8.06 -13.46
CA MET A 111 -14.87 9.11 -13.15
C MET A 111 -15.32 9.86 -14.40
N THR A 112 -14.36 10.31 -15.23
CA THR A 112 -14.63 11.23 -16.34
C THR A 112 -15.11 10.56 -17.63
N ARG A 113 -14.72 9.30 -17.88
CA ARG A 113 -15.03 8.61 -19.15
C ARG A 113 -15.96 7.41 -18.99
N VAL A 114 -16.12 6.85 -17.80
CA VAL A 114 -16.93 5.64 -17.60
C VAL A 114 -18.15 5.93 -16.74
N ALA A 115 -17.95 6.42 -15.51
CA ALA A 115 -19.05 6.68 -14.59
C ALA A 115 -19.94 7.85 -15.05
N LYS A 116 -19.34 8.87 -15.67
CA LYS A 116 -20.09 9.96 -16.31
C LYS A 116 -21.07 9.44 -17.36
N GLU A 117 -20.61 8.60 -18.28
CA GLU A 117 -21.44 8.08 -19.37
C GLU A 117 -22.46 7.05 -18.89
N ASN A 118 -22.05 6.12 -18.03
CA ASN A 118 -22.88 4.98 -17.65
C ASN A 118 -23.86 5.28 -16.50
N GLN A 119 -23.56 6.29 -15.67
CA GLN A 119 -24.33 6.57 -14.45
C GLN A 119 -24.79 8.03 -14.35
N GLY A 120 -24.38 8.90 -15.27
CA GLY A 120 -24.57 10.35 -15.13
C GLY A 120 -23.77 10.93 -13.97
N LEU A 121 -22.67 10.27 -13.55
CA LEU A 121 -21.84 10.76 -12.44
C LEU A 121 -21.20 12.10 -12.83
N GLU A 122 -21.37 13.10 -11.98
CA GLU A 122 -20.67 14.37 -12.11
C GLU A 122 -19.53 14.45 -11.09
N THR A 123 -18.37 14.97 -11.51
CA THR A 123 -17.20 15.09 -10.64
C THR A 123 -16.63 16.49 -10.72
N THR A 124 -16.46 17.13 -9.56
CA THR A 124 -15.72 18.39 -9.42
C THR A 124 -14.36 18.09 -8.80
N PHE A 125 -13.28 18.40 -9.52
CA PHE A 125 -11.91 18.25 -9.06
C PHE A 125 -11.44 19.53 -8.36
N VAL A 126 -10.96 19.42 -7.12
CA VAL A 126 -10.60 20.56 -6.27
C VAL A 126 -9.19 20.39 -5.72
N ASP A 127 -8.42 21.49 -5.67
CA ASP A 127 -7.15 21.52 -4.93
C ASP A 127 -7.44 21.54 -3.42
N LEU A 128 -7.69 20.35 -2.85
CA LEU A 128 -8.02 20.17 -1.43
C LEU A 128 -6.86 20.50 -0.48
N GLU A 129 -5.63 20.64 -1.01
CA GLU A 129 -4.46 21.00 -0.21
C GLU A 129 -4.44 22.52 0.05
N ASN A 130 -4.66 23.30 -1.01
CA ASN A 130 -4.39 24.75 -1.00
C ASN A 130 -5.66 25.62 -1.01
N SER A 131 -6.82 25.09 -1.37
CA SER A 131 -8.08 25.86 -1.41
C SER A 131 -8.57 26.24 -0.01
N SER A 132 -9.26 27.38 0.11
CA SER A 132 -9.91 27.81 1.35
C SER A 132 -11.14 26.94 1.70
N ASP A 133 -11.65 27.05 2.94
CA ASP A 133 -12.85 26.32 3.35
C ASP A 133 -14.08 26.71 2.51
N GLU A 134 -14.20 27.99 2.16
CA GLU A 134 -15.26 28.55 1.33
C GLU A 134 -15.19 28.01 -0.10
N GLN A 135 -13.99 27.94 -0.68
CA GLN A 135 -13.80 27.40 -2.04
C GLN A 135 -14.13 25.92 -2.10
N ILE A 136 -13.74 25.15 -1.08
CA ILE A 136 -14.06 23.72 -0.99
C ILE A 136 -15.56 23.53 -0.82
N THR A 137 -16.19 24.23 0.13
CA THR A 137 -17.64 24.09 0.39
C THR A 137 -18.50 24.57 -0.77
N ALA A 138 -18.06 25.59 -1.52
CA ALA A 138 -18.75 26.04 -2.74
C ALA A 138 -18.77 25.00 -3.87
N SER A 139 -17.89 23.99 -3.83
CA SER A 139 -17.93 22.85 -4.75
C SER A 139 -19.01 21.81 -4.39
N PHE A 140 -19.57 21.89 -3.17
CA PHE A 140 -20.61 20.97 -2.72
C PHE A 140 -21.96 21.36 -3.31
N ARG A 141 -22.80 20.34 -3.54
CA ARG A 141 -24.12 20.43 -4.13
C ARG A 141 -25.09 19.59 -3.28
N ASP A 142 -26.38 19.79 -3.48
CA ASP A 142 -27.42 19.02 -2.79
C ASP A 142 -27.33 17.51 -3.08
N ASN A 143 -26.85 17.14 -4.27
CA ASN A 143 -26.60 15.76 -4.68
C ASN A 143 -25.13 15.31 -4.50
N THR A 144 -24.25 16.08 -3.83
CA THR A 144 -22.90 15.56 -3.50
C THR A 144 -23.05 14.38 -2.56
N LYS A 145 -22.58 13.20 -2.98
CA LYS A 145 -22.67 11.96 -2.18
C LYS A 145 -21.32 11.52 -1.60
N LEU A 146 -20.22 11.93 -2.22
CA LEU A 146 -18.88 11.48 -1.85
C LEU A 146 -17.86 12.61 -2.03
N ILE A 147 -16.93 12.69 -1.09
CA ILE A 147 -15.64 13.36 -1.25
C ILE A 147 -14.55 12.29 -1.34
N TRP A 148 -13.84 12.23 -2.46
CA TRP A 148 -12.74 11.31 -2.73
C TRP A 148 -11.41 12.00 -2.46
N ILE A 149 -10.68 11.53 -1.44
CA ILE A 149 -9.36 12.01 -1.05
C ILE A 149 -8.32 10.95 -1.43
N GLU A 150 -7.18 11.40 -1.94
CA GLU A 150 -5.94 10.62 -2.01
C GLU A 150 -4.87 11.42 -1.26
N SER A 151 -4.20 10.83 -0.27
CA SER A 151 -3.23 11.54 0.57
C SER A 151 -2.20 10.57 1.16
N PRO A 152 -0.91 10.67 0.79
CA PRO A 152 -0.34 11.55 -0.23
C PRO A 152 -0.86 11.25 -1.63
N THR A 153 -0.89 12.26 -2.51
CA THR A 153 -1.31 12.08 -3.91
C THR A 153 -0.24 11.40 -4.76
N ASN A 154 -0.66 10.60 -5.73
CA ASN A 154 0.19 10.02 -6.77
C ASN A 154 0.20 10.92 -8.02
N PRO A 155 1.36 11.40 -8.51
CA PRO A 155 2.72 11.11 -8.05
C PRO A 155 3.33 12.23 -7.18
N THR A 156 2.65 13.36 -6.98
CA THR A 156 3.30 14.57 -6.45
C THR A 156 3.43 14.64 -4.94
N LEU A 157 2.85 13.68 -4.21
CA LEU A 157 2.90 13.55 -2.76
C LEU A 157 2.31 14.75 -2.00
N ARG A 158 1.31 15.42 -2.59
CA ARG A 158 0.53 16.47 -1.90
C ARG A 158 -0.21 15.90 -0.70
N LEU A 159 -0.37 16.70 0.35
CA LEU A 159 -0.99 16.28 1.61
C LEU A 159 -2.30 16.99 1.89
N ILE A 160 -3.37 16.20 1.95
CA ILE A 160 -4.70 16.66 2.30
C ILE A 160 -4.92 16.53 3.81
N ASP A 161 -5.43 17.60 4.44
CA ASP A 161 -5.85 17.57 5.85
C ASP A 161 -7.21 16.87 5.97
N ILE A 162 -7.19 15.58 6.31
CA ILE A 162 -8.38 14.72 6.30
C ILE A 162 -9.40 15.21 7.33
N ARG A 163 -8.97 15.63 8.52
CA ARG A 163 -9.88 16.14 9.57
C ARG A 163 -10.58 17.42 9.12
N ARG A 164 -9.84 18.30 8.44
CA ARG A 164 -10.40 19.52 7.86
C ARG A 164 -11.51 19.18 6.86
N ILE A 165 -11.27 18.27 5.92
CA ILE A 165 -12.27 17.88 4.91
C ILE A 165 -13.48 17.18 5.53
N VAL A 166 -13.27 16.27 6.48
CA VAL A 166 -14.35 15.61 7.23
C VAL A 166 -15.26 16.62 7.91
N ARG A 167 -14.69 17.60 8.62
CA ARG A 167 -15.46 18.67 9.26
C ARG A 167 -16.32 19.44 8.26
N LEU A 168 -15.75 19.83 7.12
CA LEU A 168 -16.49 20.57 6.08
C LEU A 168 -17.60 19.72 5.45
N ALA A 169 -17.31 18.45 5.14
CA ALA A 169 -18.26 17.51 4.56
C ALA A 169 -19.48 17.31 5.48
N HIS A 170 -19.23 16.96 6.74
CA HIS A 170 -20.29 16.60 7.68
C HIS A 170 -21.09 17.82 8.17
N ALA A 171 -20.55 19.03 8.06
CA ALA A 171 -21.27 20.27 8.34
C ALA A 171 -22.20 20.72 7.20
N HIS A 172 -22.00 20.22 5.97
CA HIS A 172 -22.81 20.60 4.82
C HIS A 172 -24.18 19.88 4.84
N PRO A 173 -25.29 20.52 4.40
CA PRO A 173 -26.61 19.89 4.39
C PRO A 173 -26.70 18.58 3.60
N SER A 174 -25.96 18.45 2.49
CA SER A 174 -25.90 17.20 1.72
C SER A 174 -25.11 16.09 2.42
N ASN A 175 -24.28 16.45 3.41
CA ASN A 175 -23.50 15.56 4.26
C ASN A 175 -22.89 14.38 3.47
N PRO A 176 -21.97 14.62 2.52
CA PRO A 176 -21.38 13.53 1.75
C PRO A 176 -20.52 12.60 2.61
N LEU A 177 -20.37 11.35 2.16
CA LEU A 177 -19.37 10.45 2.71
C LEU A 177 -17.96 10.98 2.38
N VAL A 178 -17.00 10.78 3.30
CA VAL A 178 -15.58 11.05 3.03
C VAL A 178 -14.85 9.73 2.89
N LEU A 179 -14.25 9.50 1.73
CA LEU A 179 -13.48 8.31 1.41
C LEU A 179 -12.03 8.67 1.13
N VAL A 180 -11.11 7.91 1.73
CA VAL A 180 -9.67 8.11 1.52
C VAL A 180 -9.07 6.90 0.82
N ASP A 181 -8.47 7.11 -0.34
CA ASP A 181 -7.53 6.14 -0.91
C ASP A 181 -6.22 6.21 -0.11
N ASN A 182 -5.97 5.16 0.67
CA ASN A 182 -4.85 5.06 1.60
C ASN A 182 -3.75 4.13 1.06
N THR A 183 -3.70 3.93 -0.25
CA THR A 183 -2.75 3.01 -0.91
C THR A 183 -1.29 3.37 -0.61
N PHE A 184 -0.90 4.66 -0.63
CA PHE A 184 0.50 5.09 -0.51
C PHE A 184 1.12 4.90 0.88
N LEU A 185 0.31 4.93 1.93
CA LEU A 185 0.80 4.81 3.31
C LEU A 185 0.47 3.48 3.96
N SER A 186 -0.51 2.76 3.41
CA SER A 186 -1.11 1.56 4.01
C SER A 186 -1.72 1.85 5.40
N PRO A 187 -2.43 0.87 6.00
CA PRO A 187 -2.90 0.99 7.38
C PRO A 187 -1.79 1.19 8.42
N PHE A 188 -0.52 0.96 8.06
CA PHE A 188 0.61 1.13 8.98
C PHE A 188 0.96 2.60 9.22
N TYR A 189 1.15 3.43 8.18
CA TYR A 189 1.51 4.84 8.35
C TYR A 189 0.32 5.77 8.54
N SER A 190 -0.86 5.41 8.03
CA SER A 190 -2.06 6.23 8.09
C SER A 190 -3.27 5.39 8.44
N SER A 191 -4.16 5.93 9.28
CA SER A 191 -5.45 5.31 9.62
C SER A 191 -6.57 6.35 9.46
N PRO A 192 -7.04 6.62 8.23
CA PRO A 192 -7.98 7.72 7.98
C PRO A 192 -9.31 7.60 8.73
N LEU A 193 -9.74 6.39 9.09
CA LEU A 193 -10.95 6.20 9.91
C LEU A 193 -10.81 6.84 11.30
N LEU A 194 -9.61 6.87 11.89
CA LEU A 194 -9.34 7.61 13.14
C LEU A 194 -9.27 9.13 12.95
N LEU A 195 -9.20 9.59 11.69
CA LEU A 195 -9.27 11.00 11.32
C LEU A 195 -10.72 11.42 10.95
N GLY A 196 -11.68 10.51 11.06
CA GLY A 196 -13.11 10.75 10.84
C GLY A 196 -13.60 10.44 9.41
N ALA A 197 -12.77 9.84 8.55
CA ALA A 197 -13.24 9.37 7.26
C ALA A 197 -14.33 8.29 7.43
N ASP A 198 -15.31 8.27 6.54
CA ASP A 198 -16.38 7.28 6.54
C ASP A 198 -15.94 5.95 5.90
N ALA A 199 -14.95 6.00 4.99
CA ALA A 199 -14.46 4.85 4.26
C ALA A 199 -12.99 5.00 3.88
N VAL A 200 -12.30 3.86 3.74
CA VAL A 200 -10.94 3.77 3.23
C VAL A 200 -10.91 2.78 2.07
N VAL A 201 -10.21 3.12 0.99
CA VAL A 201 -9.93 2.18 -0.08
C VAL A 201 -8.43 1.93 -0.19
N HIS A 202 -8.10 0.74 -0.69
CA HIS A 202 -6.73 0.37 -1.01
C HIS A 202 -6.69 -0.37 -2.35
N SER A 203 -5.64 -0.10 -3.13
CA SER A 203 -5.07 -1.09 -4.04
C SER A 203 -4.17 -2.04 -3.23
N LEU A 204 -4.66 -3.25 -3.01
CA LEU A 204 -3.91 -4.30 -2.31
C LEU A 204 -2.71 -4.80 -3.12
N THR A 205 -2.73 -4.56 -4.43
CA THR A 205 -1.61 -4.76 -5.35
C THR A 205 -0.30 -4.17 -4.86
N LYS A 206 -0.38 -3.10 -4.05
CA LYS A 206 0.78 -2.33 -3.58
C LYS A 206 1.26 -2.86 -2.24
N TYR A 207 1.44 -2.00 -1.25
CA TYR A 207 2.05 -2.35 0.04
C TYR A 207 1.39 -3.52 0.79
N ILE A 208 0.05 -3.66 0.74
CA ILE A 208 -0.64 -4.68 1.54
C ILE A 208 -0.21 -6.09 1.10
N ASN A 209 -0.30 -6.41 -0.19
CA ASN A 209 0.31 -7.63 -0.71
C ASN A 209 1.83 -7.53 -0.62
N GLY A 210 2.42 -6.53 -1.27
CA GLY A 210 3.82 -6.14 -1.15
C GLY A 210 4.84 -7.05 -1.82
N HIS A 211 4.40 -7.99 -2.65
CA HIS A 211 5.29 -8.94 -3.35
C HIS A 211 5.10 -8.91 -4.87
N SER A 212 4.39 -7.90 -5.38
CA SER A 212 4.22 -7.63 -6.82
C SER A 212 3.69 -8.81 -7.67
N ASP A 213 2.90 -9.68 -7.05
CA ASP A 213 2.38 -10.92 -7.63
C ASP A 213 0.85 -11.06 -7.53
N VAL A 214 0.15 -10.04 -7.01
CA VAL A 214 -1.31 -10.01 -6.85
C VAL A 214 -1.87 -8.67 -7.28
N VAL A 215 -2.94 -8.68 -8.07
CA VAL A 215 -3.77 -7.49 -8.32
C VAL A 215 -5.06 -7.61 -7.52
N MET A 216 -5.32 -6.67 -6.61
CA MET A 216 -6.50 -6.71 -5.75
C MET A 216 -6.83 -5.31 -5.20
N GLY A 217 -8.05 -5.12 -4.71
CA GLY A 217 -8.47 -3.91 -4.01
C GLY A 217 -9.39 -4.21 -2.84
N ALA A 218 -9.62 -3.22 -1.98
CA ALA A 218 -10.57 -3.35 -0.88
C ALA A 218 -11.19 -2.02 -0.48
N LEU A 219 -12.43 -2.08 0.01
CA LEU A 219 -13.10 -1.03 0.77
C LEU A 219 -13.13 -1.45 2.24
N ILE A 220 -12.79 -0.55 3.15
CA ILE A 220 -12.83 -0.76 4.60
C ILE A 220 -13.66 0.36 5.22
N VAL A 221 -14.58 0.01 6.12
CA VAL A 221 -15.45 0.97 6.81
C VAL A 221 -15.43 0.73 8.33
N PRO A 222 -15.82 1.71 9.16
CA PRO A 222 -15.99 1.49 10.58
C PRO A 222 -17.13 0.50 10.90
N SER A 223 -17.17 0.05 12.15
CA SER A 223 -18.24 -0.84 12.63
C SER A 223 -19.64 -0.22 12.46
N ALA A 224 -20.61 -1.05 12.08
CA ALA A 224 -22.02 -0.66 11.99
C ALA A 224 -22.58 -0.08 13.29
N SER A 225 -22.06 -0.53 14.44
CA SER A 225 -22.44 -0.01 15.76
C SER A 225 -22.03 1.43 16.00
N THR A 226 -21.01 1.94 15.31
CA THR A 226 -20.51 3.32 15.46
C THR A 226 -20.84 4.20 14.26
N HIS A 227 -20.95 3.62 13.05
CA HIS A 227 -21.18 4.36 11.80
C HIS A 227 -22.19 3.64 10.89
N PRO A 228 -23.50 3.71 11.20
CA PRO A 228 -24.53 2.99 10.43
C PRO A 228 -24.60 3.41 8.95
N ARG A 229 -24.28 4.68 8.63
CA ARG A 229 -24.25 5.18 7.25
C ARG A 229 -23.12 4.53 6.42
N ALA A 230 -21.92 4.42 7.01
CA ALA A 230 -20.79 3.76 6.37
C ALA A 230 -21.04 2.26 6.19
N ALA A 231 -21.68 1.62 7.18
CA ALA A 231 -22.08 0.22 7.08
C ALA A 231 -23.13 -0.02 5.97
N ALA A 232 -24.15 0.83 5.86
CA ALA A 232 -25.11 0.74 4.75
C ALA A 232 -24.44 0.93 3.38
N PHE A 233 -23.43 1.80 3.30
CA PHE A 233 -22.62 1.95 2.09
C PHE A 233 -21.82 0.69 1.76
N ALA A 234 -21.18 0.07 2.74
CA ALA A 234 -20.46 -1.20 2.57
C ALA A 234 -21.39 -2.35 2.18
N GLU A 235 -22.59 -2.44 2.77
CA GLU A 235 -23.60 -3.44 2.40
C GLU A 235 -24.02 -3.29 0.93
N ARG A 236 -24.31 -2.06 0.48
CA ARG A 236 -24.62 -1.78 -0.93
C ARG A 236 -23.46 -2.17 -1.84
N THR A 237 -22.23 -1.89 -1.41
CA THR A 237 -21.02 -2.26 -2.17
C THR A 237 -20.83 -3.78 -2.23
N ARG A 238 -21.11 -4.51 -1.14
CA ARG A 238 -21.07 -5.98 -1.08
C ARG A 238 -22.15 -6.62 -1.95
N PHE A 239 -23.35 -6.04 -1.98
CA PHE A 239 -24.39 -6.46 -2.92
C PHE A 239 -23.90 -6.31 -4.38
N LEU A 240 -23.30 -5.17 -4.73
CA LEU A 240 -22.76 -4.95 -6.07
C LEU A 240 -21.55 -5.84 -6.38
N GLN A 241 -20.67 -6.10 -5.41
CA GLN A 241 -19.55 -7.05 -5.53
C GLN A 241 -20.07 -8.42 -6.00
N ASN A 242 -21.13 -8.91 -5.34
CA ASN A 242 -21.78 -10.16 -5.71
C ASN A 242 -22.46 -10.07 -7.08
N ALA A 243 -23.27 -9.02 -7.32
CA ALA A 243 -24.09 -8.89 -8.51
C ALA A 243 -23.27 -8.66 -9.80
N THR A 244 -22.19 -7.89 -9.72
CA THR A 244 -21.29 -7.61 -10.86
C THR A 244 -20.18 -8.65 -11.01
N GLY A 245 -19.87 -9.38 -9.94
CA GLY A 245 -18.88 -10.44 -9.95
C GLY A 245 -17.42 -9.97 -9.95
N ALA A 246 -17.15 -8.71 -9.62
CA ALA A 246 -15.79 -8.15 -9.53
C ALA A 246 -15.01 -8.62 -8.28
N VAL A 247 -15.06 -9.92 -8.00
CA VAL A 247 -14.52 -10.58 -6.80
C VAL A 247 -13.08 -11.05 -7.03
N PRO A 248 -12.22 -11.04 -6.00
CA PRO A 248 -10.87 -11.60 -6.10
C PRO A 248 -10.90 -13.14 -6.09
N SER A 249 -9.87 -13.75 -6.68
CA SER A 249 -9.61 -15.20 -6.59
C SER A 249 -9.33 -15.61 -5.13
N PRO A 250 -9.83 -16.76 -4.63
CA PRO A 250 -9.46 -17.27 -3.31
C PRO A 250 -7.94 -17.46 -3.12
N HIS A 251 -7.22 -17.77 -4.21
CA HIS A 251 -5.76 -17.88 -4.21
C HIS A 251 -5.09 -16.52 -3.96
N ASP A 252 -5.54 -15.48 -4.64
CA ASP A 252 -5.01 -14.12 -4.49
C ASP A 252 -5.34 -13.56 -3.10
N CYS A 253 -6.53 -13.89 -2.57
CA CYS A 253 -6.87 -13.60 -1.18
C CYS A 253 -5.86 -14.23 -0.20
N TRP A 254 -5.50 -15.49 -0.43
CA TRP A 254 -4.51 -16.20 0.38
C TRP A 254 -3.11 -15.56 0.26
N LEU A 255 -2.67 -15.19 -0.94
CA LEU A 255 -1.39 -14.52 -1.16
C LEU A 255 -1.33 -13.14 -0.48
N ALA A 256 -2.35 -12.31 -0.63
CA ALA A 256 -2.35 -11.01 0.06
C ALA A 256 -2.49 -11.16 1.58
N HIS A 257 -3.23 -12.16 2.06
CA HIS A 257 -3.28 -12.51 3.48
C HIS A 257 -1.91 -12.94 4.01
N ARG A 258 -1.12 -13.68 3.20
CA ARG A 258 0.27 -14.02 3.49
C ARG A 258 1.16 -12.76 3.50
N GLY A 259 1.07 -11.93 2.47
CA GLY A 259 1.88 -10.70 2.35
C GLY A 259 1.62 -9.68 3.46
N THR A 260 0.38 -9.61 3.95
CA THR A 260 0.00 -8.72 5.05
C THR A 260 0.68 -9.09 6.38
N LYS A 261 1.04 -10.36 6.59
CA LYS A 261 1.71 -10.82 7.82
C LYS A 261 3.05 -10.12 8.05
N THR A 262 3.74 -9.74 6.96
CA THR A 262 5.02 -9.00 7.01
C THR A 262 4.87 -7.50 6.79
N LEU A 263 3.65 -6.98 6.58
CA LEU A 263 3.40 -5.56 6.29
C LEU A 263 4.06 -4.64 7.33
N HIS A 264 3.92 -4.96 8.60
CA HIS A 264 4.50 -4.16 9.68
C HIS A 264 6.03 -4.10 9.68
N LEU A 265 6.72 -5.14 9.20
CA LEU A 265 8.18 -5.17 9.06
C LEU A 265 8.59 -4.41 7.79
N ARG A 266 7.93 -4.71 6.67
CA ARG A 266 8.22 -4.08 5.37
C ARG A 266 8.00 -2.57 5.42
N MET A 267 6.91 -2.09 6.01
CA MET A 267 6.66 -0.65 6.10
C MET A 267 7.70 0.08 6.94
N GLN A 268 8.23 -0.52 8.01
CA GLN A 268 9.33 0.06 8.78
C GLN A 268 10.61 0.17 7.93
N ALA A 269 10.93 -0.87 7.17
CA ALA A 269 12.08 -0.88 6.25
C ALA A 269 11.90 0.17 5.14
N HIS A 270 10.76 0.17 4.44
CA HIS A 270 10.43 1.17 3.42
C HIS A 270 10.61 2.60 3.94
N GLY A 271 10.03 2.93 5.09
CA GLY A 271 10.10 4.29 5.61
C GLY A 271 11.50 4.70 6.08
N ARG A 272 12.31 3.77 6.61
CA ARG A 272 13.72 4.03 6.95
C ARG A 272 14.54 4.27 5.69
N ASN A 273 14.40 3.40 4.69
CA ASN A 273 15.10 3.50 3.42
C ASN A 273 14.72 4.79 2.69
N ALA A 274 13.42 5.07 2.59
CA ALA A 274 12.94 6.27 1.91
C ALA A 274 13.37 7.56 2.62
N LEU A 275 13.38 7.62 3.96
CA LEU A 275 13.90 8.79 4.66
C LEU A 275 15.39 9.02 4.37
N LYS A 276 16.21 7.95 4.35
CA LYS A 276 17.63 8.03 4.00
C LYS A 276 17.84 8.48 2.55
N VAL A 277 17.14 7.87 1.60
CA VAL A 277 17.21 8.22 0.17
C VAL A 277 16.76 9.66 -0.06
N ALA A 278 15.63 10.07 0.53
CA ALA A 278 15.12 11.43 0.41
C ALA A 278 16.09 12.45 1.03
N ALA A 279 16.70 12.13 2.17
CA ALA A 279 17.69 13.01 2.80
C ALA A 279 18.95 13.17 1.95
N TYR A 280 19.43 12.09 1.32
CA TYR A 280 20.55 12.15 0.37
C TYR A 280 20.20 13.03 -0.85
N LEU A 281 19.08 12.75 -1.52
CA LEU A 281 18.61 13.54 -2.66
C LEU A 281 18.43 15.02 -2.28
N GLN A 282 17.88 15.30 -1.09
CA GLN A 282 17.67 16.66 -0.59
C GLN A 282 19.00 17.38 -0.31
N ALA A 283 20.02 16.67 0.16
CA ALA A 283 21.34 17.24 0.44
C ALA A 283 22.10 17.65 -0.82
N ILE A 284 21.81 16.99 -1.96
CA ILE A 284 22.41 17.33 -3.27
C ILE A 284 21.50 18.17 -4.14
N ALA A 285 20.31 18.56 -3.66
CA ALA A 285 19.34 19.33 -4.43
C ALA A 285 19.65 20.83 -4.44
N GLY A 286 19.32 21.49 -5.56
CA GLY A 286 19.49 22.94 -5.69
C GLY A 286 19.42 23.46 -7.13
N PRO A 287 19.37 24.80 -7.32
CA PRO A 287 19.09 25.46 -8.60
C PRO A 287 20.08 25.17 -9.74
N GLU A 288 21.32 24.76 -9.42
CA GLU A 288 22.38 24.41 -10.38
C GLU A 288 22.86 22.95 -10.23
N SER A 289 22.12 22.14 -9.48
CA SER A 289 22.50 20.73 -9.23
C SER A 289 21.78 19.76 -10.17
N ALA A 290 22.17 18.49 -10.12
CA ALA A 290 21.52 17.38 -10.82
C ALA A 290 20.05 17.18 -10.40
N VAL A 291 19.72 17.47 -9.13
CA VAL A 291 18.40 17.31 -8.53
C VAL A 291 17.80 18.68 -8.24
N GLU A 292 16.74 19.07 -8.95
CA GLU A 292 16.14 20.39 -8.80
C GLU A 292 15.33 20.52 -7.52
N SER A 293 14.57 19.48 -7.17
CA SER A 293 13.72 19.44 -5.98
C SER A 293 13.39 18.02 -5.57
N VAL A 294 13.10 17.83 -4.29
CA VAL A 294 12.70 16.54 -3.70
C VAL A 294 11.41 16.75 -2.93
N THR A 295 10.50 15.80 -3.05
CA THR A 295 9.26 15.75 -2.29
C THR A 295 9.22 14.42 -1.56
N TYR A 296 9.30 14.51 -0.23
CA TYR A 296 9.02 13.42 0.70
C TYR A 296 8.42 14.05 1.96
N PRO A 297 7.14 13.80 2.28
CA PRO A 297 6.48 14.48 3.40
C PRO A 297 7.13 14.23 4.76
N GLY A 298 7.89 13.14 4.89
CA GLY A 298 8.65 12.81 6.09
C GLY A 298 9.86 13.72 6.35
N LEU A 299 10.41 14.44 5.35
CA LEU A 299 11.52 15.38 5.56
C LEU A 299 11.10 16.54 6.45
N ALA A 300 11.93 16.93 7.42
CA ALA A 300 11.66 18.06 8.30
C ALA A 300 11.57 19.41 7.55
N THR A 301 12.22 19.50 6.38
CA THR A 301 12.18 20.67 5.49
C THR A 301 10.92 20.73 4.61
N HIS A 302 10.11 19.65 4.58
CA HIS A 302 8.90 19.64 3.76
C HIS A 302 7.89 20.67 4.29
N PRO A 303 7.30 21.54 3.45
CA PRO A 303 6.40 22.61 3.92
C PRO A 303 5.17 22.12 4.70
N ARG A 304 4.79 20.85 4.47
CA ARG A 304 3.64 20.18 5.12
C ARG A 304 4.08 19.10 6.11
N HIS A 305 5.33 19.10 6.56
CA HIS A 305 5.87 18.10 7.49
C HIS A 305 5.02 17.97 8.77
N GLU A 306 4.63 19.08 9.38
CA GLU A 306 3.80 19.06 10.61
C GLU A 306 2.45 18.39 10.38
N LEU A 307 1.82 18.60 9.21
CA LEU A 307 0.59 17.91 8.85
C LEU A 307 0.84 16.41 8.66
N ALA A 308 1.93 16.04 7.98
CA ALA A 308 2.33 14.65 7.80
C ALA A 308 2.43 13.94 9.15
N VAL A 309 3.21 14.49 10.08
CA VAL A 309 3.43 13.95 11.44
C VAL A 309 2.13 13.87 12.23
N ARG A 310 1.30 14.90 12.17
CA ARG A 310 0.02 14.95 12.89
C ARG A 310 -0.94 13.83 12.45
N GLN A 311 -0.96 13.49 11.17
CA GLN A 311 -1.85 12.48 10.58
C GLN A 311 -1.32 11.05 10.65
N LEU A 312 -0.08 10.84 11.12
CA LEU A 312 0.46 9.49 11.33
C LEU A 312 -0.44 8.64 12.22
N SER A 313 -0.59 7.36 11.84
CA SER A 313 -1.30 6.37 12.64
C SER A 313 -0.66 6.21 14.03
N PRO A 314 -1.40 5.71 15.03
CA PRO A 314 -0.83 5.36 16.32
C PRO A 314 0.32 4.33 16.22
N HIS A 315 0.27 3.44 15.22
CA HIS A 315 1.26 2.38 15.04
C HIS A 315 2.57 2.91 14.47
N ALA A 316 2.50 3.83 13.51
CA ALA A 316 3.69 4.49 12.98
C ALA A 316 4.34 5.41 14.00
N LYS A 317 3.55 6.16 14.79
CA LYS A 317 4.07 6.97 15.90
C LYS A 317 4.86 6.10 16.88
N LYS A 318 4.26 5.00 17.35
CA LYS A 318 4.94 4.05 18.23
C LYS A 318 6.24 3.51 17.64
N PHE A 319 6.28 3.22 16.33
CA PHE A 319 7.51 2.81 15.66
C PHE A 319 8.56 3.93 15.65
N ILE A 320 8.18 5.15 15.26
CA ILE A 320 9.07 6.30 15.20
C ILE A 320 9.66 6.62 16.57
N ASP A 321 8.87 6.48 17.64
CA ASP A 321 9.34 6.67 19.02
C ASP A 321 10.44 5.67 19.45
N THR A 322 10.62 4.57 18.72
CA THR A 322 11.72 3.61 18.97
C THR A 322 13.01 3.95 18.24
N LEU A 323 12.98 4.92 17.32
CA LEU A 323 14.14 5.30 16.51
C LEU A 323 15.07 6.22 17.30
N SER A 324 16.36 6.08 17.03
CA SER A 324 17.36 6.98 17.61
C SER A 324 17.24 8.40 17.04
N SER A 325 17.69 9.40 17.79
CA SER A 325 17.77 10.78 17.29
C SER A 325 18.60 10.93 16.02
N LYS A 326 19.57 10.02 15.80
CA LYS A 326 20.36 9.95 14.56
C LYS A 326 19.50 9.51 13.36
N GLU A 327 18.62 8.52 13.55
CA GLU A 327 17.73 8.03 12.49
C GLU A 327 16.66 9.05 12.10
N THR A 328 16.27 9.94 13.01
CA THR A 328 15.24 10.96 12.79
C THR A 328 15.81 12.38 12.62
N ALA A 329 17.12 12.52 12.41
CA ALA A 329 17.78 13.83 12.37
C ALA A 329 17.28 14.72 11.21
N THR A 330 16.87 14.11 10.10
CA THR A 330 16.44 14.80 8.86
C THR A 330 14.92 14.79 8.67
N GLY A 331 14.17 14.20 9.60
CA GLY A 331 12.73 14.00 9.49
C GLY A 331 12.27 12.69 10.13
N VAL A 332 11.12 12.17 9.70
CA VAL A 332 10.58 10.89 10.16
C VAL A 332 10.24 9.96 8.99
N PRO A 333 10.32 8.63 9.18
CA PRO A 333 9.79 7.67 8.21
C PRO A 333 8.30 7.93 7.88
N PHE A 334 7.96 7.89 6.59
CA PHE A 334 6.63 8.25 6.08
C PHE A 334 6.27 7.46 4.80
N GLY A 335 6.38 6.13 4.86
CA GLY A 335 6.18 5.25 3.69
C GLY A 335 7.39 5.19 2.75
N GLY A 336 7.26 4.46 1.63
CA GLY A 336 8.36 4.20 0.68
C GLY A 336 8.36 5.08 -0.57
N MET A 337 7.47 6.07 -0.68
CA MET A 337 7.29 6.85 -1.91
C MET A 337 8.07 8.16 -1.87
N ILE A 338 8.88 8.42 -2.89
CA ILE A 338 9.62 9.67 -3.08
C ILE A 338 9.36 10.18 -4.49
N SER A 339 9.23 11.49 -4.64
CA SER A 339 9.23 12.14 -5.95
C SER A 339 10.32 13.19 -5.99
N PHE A 340 11.07 13.27 -7.09
CA PHE A 340 12.08 14.30 -7.28
C PHE A 340 12.14 14.77 -8.73
N ARG A 341 12.67 15.97 -8.95
CA ARG A 341 12.88 16.52 -10.29
C ARG A 341 14.34 16.48 -10.64
N ILE A 342 14.67 15.87 -11.77
CA ILE A 342 16.03 15.83 -12.31
C ILE A 342 16.24 16.96 -13.32
N ARG A 343 17.45 17.50 -13.41
CA ARG A 343 17.76 18.52 -14.42
C ARG A 343 17.85 17.92 -15.82
N GLY A 344 17.40 18.65 -16.84
CA GLY A 344 17.66 18.31 -18.24
C GLY A 344 16.50 17.59 -18.93
N GLY A 345 15.34 17.48 -18.28
CA GLY A 345 14.11 17.03 -18.93
C GLY A 345 13.98 15.52 -19.00
N LEU A 346 13.22 15.07 -20.01
CA LEU A 346 12.86 13.66 -20.19
C LEU A 346 14.08 12.78 -20.46
N ASP A 347 14.97 13.22 -21.36
CA ASP A 347 16.15 12.43 -21.77
C ASP A 347 17.06 12.11 -20.57
N THR A 348 17.25 13.08 -19.67
CA THR A 348 17.98 12.84 -18.42
C THR A 348 17.23 11.89 -17.49
N ALA A 349 15.91 12.06 -17.36
CA ALA A 349 15.11 11.20 -16.50
C ALA A 349 15.13 9.73 -16.98
N GLU A 350 15.03 9.52 -18.29
CA GLU A 350 15.17 8.21 -18.92
C GLU A 350 16.58 7.66 -18.72
N SER A 351 17.62 8.46 -18.97
CA SER A 351 19.01 8.05 -18.75
C SER A 351 19.27 7.64 -17.31
N PHE A 352 18.75 8.37 -16.32
CA PHE A 352 18.86 8.00 -14.91
C PHE A 352 18.22 6.64 -14.62
N LEU A 353 16.99 6.40 -15.10
CA LEU A 353 16.27 5.15 -14.83
C LEU A 353 16.89 3.95 -15.56
N VAL A 354 17.37 4.12 -16.79
CA VAL A 354 18.01 3.06 -17.58
C VAL A 354 19.39 2.68 -17.01
N ASN A 355 20.11 3.64 -16.42
CA ASN A 355 21.41 3.38 -15.79
C ASN A 355 21.29 2.87 -14.35
N SER A 356 20.12 2.91 -13.72
CA SER A 356 19.91 2.34 -12.39
C SER A 356 20.05 0.83 -12.41
N GLN A 357 20.75 0.29 -11.41
CA GLN A 357 20.99 -1.15 -11.25
C GLN A 357 19.96 -1.81 -10.34
N TYR A 358 19.37 -1.06 -9.40
CA TYR A 358 18.44 -1.60 -8.41
C TYR A 358 17.03 -1.02 -8.52
N PHE A 359 16.86 0.23 -8.94
CA PHE A 359 15.52 0.75 -9.26
C PHE A 359 15.10 0.24 -10.64
N THR A 360 14.21 -0.74 -10.65
CA THR A 360 13.66 -1.26 -11.90
C THR A 360 12.74 -0.22 -12.53
N LEU A 361 12.97 0.12 -13.80
CA LEU A 361 12.07 0.94 -14.60
C LEU A 361 10.76 0.19 -14.86
N ALA A 362 9.72 0.49 -14.08
CA ALA A 362 8.42 -0.17 -14.19
C ALA A 362 7.29 0.68 -13.58
N GLU A 363 6.06 0.44 -14.06
CA GLU A 363 4.87 0.92 -13.35
C GLU A 363 4.64 0.11 -12.05
N SER A 364 3.70 0.58 -11.21
CA SER A 364 3.41 0.07 -9.87
C SER A 364 4.36 0.59 -8.77
N LEU A 365 4.15 0.11 -7.54
CA LEU A 365 4.84 0.56 -6.32
C LEU A 365 4.54 -0.37 -5.13
N GLY A 366 5.31 -0.23 -4.06
CA GLY A 366 5.07 -0.83 -2.75
C GLY A 366 5.33 -2.34 -2.68
N GLY A 367 5.99 -2.90 -3.68
CA GLY A 367 6.66 -4.21 -3.62
C GLY A 367 7.88 -4.17 -2.69
N VAL A 368 8.50 -5.32 -2.46
CA VAL A 368 9.76 -5.39 -1.70
C VAL A 368 10.93 -4.84 -2.49
N GLU A 369 10.84 -4.89 -3.81
CA GLU A 369 11.79 -4.35 -4.78
C GLU A 369 11.61 -2.85 -5.03
N SER A 370 12.73 -2.18 -5.29
CA SER A 370 12.79 -0.77 -5.65
C SER A 370 12.39 -0.55 -7.11
N LEU A 371 11.48 0.39 -7.35
CA LEU A 371 11.00 0.76 -8.70
C LEU A 371 11.17 2.26 -8.95
N GLY A 372 11.43 2.63 -10.20
CA GLY A 372 11.45 4.00 -10.67
C GLY A 372 10.58 4.20 -11.91
N GLU A 373 9.93 5.36 -12.03
CA GLU A 373 9.16 5.71 -13.23
C GLU A 373 9.22 7.20 -13.55
N VAL A 374 8.89 7.54 -14.79
CA VAL A 374 8.55 8.90 -15.22
C VAL A 374 7.03 9.02 -15.38
N PRO A 375 6.30 9.59 -14.39
CA PRO A 375 4.84 9.57 -14.41
C PRO A 375 4.22 10.22 -15.65
N ALA A 376 4.86 11.26 -16.20
CA ALA A 376 4.35 12.03 -17.33
C ALA A 376 4.09 11.20 -18.60
N ILE A 377 4.85 10.12 -18.82
CA ILE A 377 4.75 9.26 -20.01
C ILE A 377 4.35 7.81 -19.70
N MET A 378 4.33 7.43 -18.42
CA MET A 378 3.92 6.11 -17.96
C MET A 378 2.53 6.21 -17.29
N THR A 379 2.47 6.22 -15.96
CA THR A 379 1.22 6.12 -15.19
C THR A 379 0.19 7.22 -15.42
N HIS A 380 0.62 8.41 -15.85
CA HIS A 380 -0.24 9.58 -16.09
C HIS A 380 -0.28 9.98 -17.57
N GLY A 381 0.26 9.16 -18.48
CA GLY A 381 0.29 9.45 -19.92
C GLY A 381 -1.10 9.69 -20.54
N SER A 382 -2.17 9.17 -19.92
CA SER A 382 -3.55 9.39 -20.38
C SER A 382 -4.16 10.75 -20.04
N ILE A 383 -3.53 11.53 -19.15
CA ILE A 383 -3.96 12.89 -18.79
C ILE A 383 -3.35 13.89 -19.77
N PRO A 384 -4.09 14.87 -20.33
CA PRO A 384 -3.53 15.88 -21.24
C PRO A 384 -2.34 16.64 -20.65
N GLU A 385 -1.38 17.04 -21.49
CA GLU A 385 -0.13 17.67 -21.04
C GLU A 385 -0.34 18.94 -20.21
N ALA A 386 -1.25 19.82 -20.64
CA ALA A 386 -1.56 21.05 -19.91
C ALA A 386 -2.13 20.77 -18.50
N GLU A 387 -2.96 19.73 -18.36
CA GLU A 387 -3.50 19.30 -17.07
C GLU A 387 -2.40 18.69 -16.19
N ARG A 388 -1.53 17.84 -16.76
CA ARG A 388 -0.36 17.31 -16.05
C ARG A 388 0.56 18.42 -15.54
N ALA A 389 0.85 19.40 -16.39
CA ALA A 389 1.70 20.54 -16.02
C ALA A 389 1.08 21.36 -14.88
N ALA A 390 -0.23 21.59 -14.90
CA ALA A 390 -0.96 22.26 -13.82
C ALA A 390 -0.93 21.49 -12.49
N LEU A 391 -0.86 20.15 -12.55
CA LEU A 391 -0.67 19.28 -11.39
C LEU A 391 0.80 19.15 -10.96
N GLY A 392 1.74 19.76 -11.68
CA GLY A 392 3.17 19.67 -11.39
C GLY A 392 3.83 18.36 -11.87
N ILE A 393 3.17 17.61 -12.75
CA ILE A 393 3.66 16.37 -13.37
C ILE A 393 4.42 16.74 -14.66
N SER A 394 5.65 17.20 -14.48
CA SER A 394 6.57 17.56 -15.56
C SER A 394 7.31 16.34 -16.12
N SER A 395 7.89 16.47 -17.32
CA SER A 395 8.66 15.41 -17.98
C SER A 395 9.94 15.00 -17.25
N ASN A 396 10.41 15.83 -16.33
CA ASN A 396 11.56 15.56 -15.48
C ASN A 396 11.21 15.08 -14.06
N LEU A 397 9.92 14.85 -13.77
CA LEU A 397 9.49 14.27 -12.50
C LEU A 397 9.77 12.77 -12.52
N ILE A 398 10.54 12.30 -11.54
CA ILE A 398 10.79 10.88 -11.28
C ILE A 398 10.06 10.51 -9.99
N ARG A 399 9.34 9.39 -10.01
CA ARG A 399 8.79 8.76 -8.80
C ARG A 399 9.58 7.50 -8.49
N LEU A 400 10.07 7.40 -7.25
CA LEU A 400 10.69 6.20 -6.71
C LEU A 400 9.73 5.52 -5.73
N SER A 401 9.56 4.21 -5.90
CA SER A 401 9.04 3.31 -4.89
C SER A 401 10.25 2.63 -4.24
N VAL A 402 10.69 3.13 -3.10
CA VAL A 402 11.87 2.62 -2.39
C VAL A 402 11.51 1.32 -1.69
N GLY A 403 12.21 0.24 -2.05
CA GLY A 403 12.03 -1.10 -1.53
C GLY A 403 12.64 -1.32 -0.15
N VAL A 404 12.91 -2.60 0.17
CA VAL A 404 13.48 -3.05 1.45
C VAL A 404 14.91 -3.57 1.32
N GLU A 405 15.60 -3.23 0.22
CA GLU A 405 17.02 -3.48 0.03
C GLU A 405 17.88 -2.70 1.05
N ASP A 406 19.18 -2.93 1.05
CA ASP A 406 20.11 -2.15 1.86
C ASP A 406 20.12 -0.69 1.39
N ALA A 407 19.78 0.23 2.29
CA ALA A 407 19.60 1.64 1.96
C ALA A 407 20.85 2.29 1.35
N ASP A 408 22.03 1.83 1.77
CA ASP A 408 23.30 2.38 1.32
C ASP A 408 23.59 1.95 -0.15
N ASP A 409 23.14 0.76 -0.56
CA ASP A 409 23.20 0.29 -1.95
C ASP A 409 22.25 1.09 -2.85
N LEU A 410 21.04 1.39 -2.36
CA LEU A 410 20.08 2.24 -3.08
C LEU A 410 20.61 3.66 -3.29
N ILE A 411 21.28 4.23 -2.29
CA ILE A 411 21.91 5.55 -2.40
C ILE A 411 23.09 5.52 -3.39
N ALA A 412 23.93 4.48 -3.32
CA ALA A 412 25.04 4.31 -4.25
C ALA A 412 24.55 4.17 -5.70
N ASP A 413 23.46 3.43 -5.92
CA ASP A 413 22.85 3.29 -7.23
C ASP A 413 22.27 4.61 -7.76
N ILE A 414 21.55 5.37 -6.92
CA ILE A 414 21.07 6.71 -7.29
C ILE A 414 22.24 7.62 -7.65
N HIS A 415 23.32 7.60 -6.87
CA HIS A 415 24.50 8.43 -7.12
C HIS A 415 25.16 8.11 -8.47
N GLN A 416 25.41 6.83 -8.76
CA GLN A 416 26.02 6.45 -10.03
C GLN A 416 25.10 6.75 -11.23
N ALA A 417 23.79 6.50 -11.09
CA ALA A 417 22.81 6.78 -12.13
C ALA A 417 22.70 8.29 -12.43
N LEU A 418 22.75 9.14 -11.41
CA LEU A 418 22.80 10.59 -11.59
C LEU A 418 24.07 11.02 -12.34
N LYS A 419 25.24 10.46 -12.01
CA LYS A 419 26.50 10.77 -12.71
C LYS A 419 26.46 10.39 -14.19
N ALA A 420 25.81 9.27 -14.52
CA ALA A 420 25.59 8.86 -15.91
C ALA A 420 24.61 9.78 -16.64
N ALA A 421 23.53 10.21 -15.98
CA ALA A 421 22.46 10.98 -16.59
C ALA A 421 22.81 12.46 -16.86
N VAL A 422 23.58 13.11 -15.99
CA VAL A 422 23.96 14.53 -16.12
C VAL A 422 25.48 14.73 -16.29
N PRO A 423 26.06 14.31 -17.42
CA PRO A 423 27.50 14.45 -17.64
C PRO A 423 27.89 15.94 -17.63
N GLY A 424 28.73 16.34 -16.68
CA GLY A 424 29.22 17.72 -16.53
C GLY A 424 28.70 18.46 -15.29
N LEU A 425 27.74 17.90 -14.55
CA LEU A 425 27.39 18.39 -13.22
C LEU A 425 28.08 17.58 -12.12
N ALA A 426 28.62 18.27 -11.13
CA ALA A 426 29.15 17.61 -9.94
C ALA A 426 27.99 17.00 -9.14
N VAL A 427 28.02 15.67 -8.96
CA VAL A 427 27.13 14.96 -8.03
C VAL A 427 27.97 14.64 -6.79
N PRO A 428 27.73 15.32 -5.64
CA PRO A 428 28.49 15.08 -4.42
C PRO A 428 28.46 13.60 -4.04
N GLU A 429 29.62 13.07 -3.64
CA GLU A 429 29.70 11.69 -3.14
C GLU A 429 28.78 11.54 -1.92
N PRO A 430 28.08 10.39 -1.77
CA PRO A 430 27.30 10.13 -0.58
C PRO A 430 28.22 10.28 0.64
N LEU A 431 27.82 11.10 1.61
CA LEU A 431 28.57 11.19 2.86
C LEU A 431 28.65 9.77 3.43
N ALA A 432 29.85 9.22 3.50
CA ALA A 432 30.07 7.96 4.18
C ALA A 432 29.54 8.14 5.60
N ILE A 433 28.39 7.53 5.91
CA ILE A 433 28.01 7.28 7.29
C ILE A 433 29.04 6.25 7.73
N LYS A 434 30.21 6.72 8.19
CA LYS A 434 31.24 5.87 8.74
C LYS A 434 30.57 5.04 9.83
N THR A 435 30.30 3.78 9.54
CA THR A 435 30.18 2.76 10.56
C THR A 435 31.48 2.83 11.34
N PRO A 436 31.46 2.94 12.68
CA PRO A 436 32.69 2.85 13.45
C PRO A 436 33.32 1.51 13.09
N GLU A 437 34.53 1.55 12.55
CA GLU A 437 35.34 0.35 12.36
C GLU A 437 35.31 -0.43 13.67
N ALA A 438 34.90 -1.70 13.59
CA ALA A 438 35.10 -2.64 14.67
C ALA A 438 36.61 -2.71 14.90
N SER A 439 37.10 -1.98 15.90
CA SER A 439 38.48 -2.03 16.33
C SER A 439 38.79 -3.49 16.70
N ARG A 440 39.62 -4.12 15.87
CA ARG A 440 40.31 -5.35 16.22
C ARG A 440 41.22 -5.04 17.41
N SER A 441 40.93 -5.59 18.57
CA SER A 441 41.97 -5.89 19.55
C SER A 441 42.48 -7.31 19.27
N VAL A 442 43.58 -7.38 18.53
CA VAL A 442 44.45 -8.55 18.54
C VAL A 442 45.18 -8.52 19.87
N ASN A 443 44.85 -9.44 20.78
CA ASN A 443 45.72 -9.79 21.89
C ASN A 443 46.29 -11.19 21.61
N ASP A 444 47.56 -11.20 21.24
CA ASP A 444 48.46 -12.34 21.33
C ASP A 444 48.59 -12.80 22.78
N THR A 445 48.53 -14.11 23.03
CA THR A 445 49.37 -14.88 23.99
C THR A 445 49.02 -16.38 23.91
N PRO A 446 49.93 -17.30 24.28
CA PRO A 446 50.29 -18.42 23.43
C PRO A 446 49.77 -19.79 23.87
N GLU A 447 49.91 -20.72 22.92
CA GLU A 447 49.73 -22.17 22.93
C GLU A 447 49.61 -22.88 24.30
N GLY A 448 48.51 -23.63 24.44
CA GLY A 448 48.33 -24.68 25.43
C GLY A 448 47.66 -25.89 24.80
N SER A 449 48.44 -26.95 24.59
CA SER A 449 48.08 -28.25 24.01
C SER A 449 47.18 -29.10 24.89
N VAL A 450 46.08 -29.66 24.36
CA VAL A 450 45.37 -30.85 24.91
C VAL A 450 44.68 -31.62 23.74
N PRO A 451 44.64 -32.98 23.75
CA PRO A 451 44.73 -33.81 22.55
C PRO A 451 43.39 -34.24 21.94
N ALA A 452 43.47 -34.73 20.69
CA ALA A 452 42.39 -35.33 19.94
C ALA A 452 41.99 -36.72 20.46
N THR A 453 40.68 -37.00 20.49
CA THR A 453 40.09 -38.34 20.62
C THR A 453 39.05 -38.56 19.51
N PRO A 454 38.83 -39.82 19.08
CA PRO A 454 38.40 -40.14 17.73
C PRO A 454 36.87 -40.17 17.55
N ALA A 455 36.47 -40.01 16.29
CA ALA A 455 35.10 -40.13 15.82
C ALA A 455 34.59 -41.57 15.89
N ASP A 456 33.46 -41.78 16.56
CA ASP A 456 32.66 -43.00 16.44
C ASP A 456 31.60 -42.83 15.35
N ALA A 457 31.66 -43.73 14.38
CA ALA A 457 30.70 -43.90 13.31
C ALA A 457 29.44 -44.64 13.80
N LEU A 458 28.26 -44.15 13.41
CA LEU A 458 27.00 -44.88 13.52
C LEU A 458 26.46 -45.20 12.12
N PRO A 459 25.89 -46.42 11.90
CA PRO A 459 25.64 -46.95 10.56
C PRO A 459 24.32 -46.47 9.95
N ALA A 460 24.34 -46.29 8.64
CA ALA A 460 23.18 -46.01 7.80
C ALA A 460 22.27 -47.26 7.67
N GLN A 461 20.95 -47.07 7.84
CA GLN A 461 19.94 -48.06 7.43
C GLN A 461 19.34 -47.69 6.05
N PRO A 462 19.02 -48.69 5.20
CA PRO A 462 18.61 -48.45 3.82
C PRO A 462 17.11 -48.19 3.65
N LEU A 463 16.81 -47.31 2.69
CA LEU A 463 15.48 -46.98 2.17
C LEU A 463 14.79 -48.18 1.53
N SER A 464 13.54 -48.46 1.94
CA SER A 464 12.68 -49.51 1.39
C SER A 464 12.06 -49.12 0.04
N LYS A 465 12.09 -50.08 -0.91
CA LYS A 465 11.55 -50.05 -2.28
C LYS A 465 10.00 -50.09 -2.35
N PRO A 466 9.40 -49.75 -3.52
CA PRO A 466 7.96 -49.54 -3.68
C PRO A 466 7.17 -50.84 -3.93
N LEU A 467 5.90 -50.85 -3.51
CA LEU A 467 4.93 -51.93 -3.72
C LEU A 467 4.33 -51.88 -5.14
N LYS A 468 4.25 -53.06 -5.78
CA LYS A 468 3.52 -53.30 -7.04
C LYS A 468 2.09 -53.77 -6.74
N LEU A 469 1.15 -53.34 -7.58
CA LEU A 469 -0.19 -53.93 -7.75
C LEU A 469 -0.07 -55.33 -8.39
N GLU A 470 -0.84 -56.29 -7.88
CA GLU A 470 -1.71 -57.19 -8.67
C GLU A 470 -2.55 -58.13 -7.78
N GLU A 471 -3.85 -58.15 -8.09
CA GLU A 471 -4.87 -59.22 -8.00
C GLU A 471 -5.31 -59.87 -6.66
N MET A 472 -6.65 -59.94 -6.53
CA MET A 472 -7.55 -61.01 -6.01
C MET A 472 -8.78 -60.34 -5.35
N SER A 473 -9.89 -60.06 -6.03
CA SER A 473 -11.00 -60.94 -6.48
C SER A 473 -11.71 -61.74 -5.36
N GLN A 474 -13.02 -61.44 -5.22
CA GLN A 474 -14.11 -62.17 -4.53
C GLN A 474 -14.09 -62.14 -2.97
N ILE A 475 -15.16 -61.69 -2.29
CA ILE A 475 -16.40 -62.45 -2.01
C ILE A 475 -17.58 -61.49 -1.70
N SER A 476 -18.77 -61.84 -2.22
CA SER A 476 -20.13 -61.29 -1.99
C SER A 476 -20.60 -61.40 -0.52
N TYR A 477 -21.42 -60.51 0.04
CA TYR A 477 -22.82 -60.17 -0.29
C TYR A 477 -23.18 -58.77 0.22
#